data_AF-A0A8H5K1L3-F1
#
_entry.id   AF-A0A8H5K1L3-F1
#
_cell.length_a   1.000
_cell.length_b   1.000
_cell.length_c   1.000
_cell.angle_alpha   90.00
_cell.angle_beta   90.00
_cell.angle_gamma   90.00
#
_symmetry.space_group_name_H-M   'P 1'
#
loop_
_entity.id
_entity.type
_entity.pdbx_description
1 polymer ?
#
loop_
_entity_poly.entity_id
_entity_poly.type
_entity_poly.pdbx_seq_one_letter_code
_entity_poly.pdbx_strand_id
1 'polypeptide(L)'
;MAYATTTGAWQACLQLPIWLSSSVYELQSTPTGYGWTYNYRVYNAVSYESDVIQRIQKGDRAGVLELFGNRKASPFDKDEYGHSLLYWAATSKNFDMCQLLLSLGLHEALLEKVGEAAQAGALAPPVYDPDRHHPEKIWLKIADLFQSYIDEPETSMVLRMFDYHNSCDYGDEYVRIFQQRFLPNFYNGLFIHRLEAFRLGSFHCQDSTTPPYLIARDLKITSFDVSESSRTGVSLMHSAAVAFGIRFADEVLPWIRGWAMWTMSLYNEGWGHLVREVASVARQEDLHTVEIVQPWDVYQAPTGKGTPLISVIGGALCYLSPDVSFFHWDNVFQGCIQKWVSILQESGVDLMLYGEQ
;
A
#
# COMPACT_ATOMS: atom_id res chain seq x y z
N MET A 1 -7.72 -0.55 -16.83
CA MET A 1 -6.83 -0.69 -15.66
C MET A 1 -7.65 -0.36 -14.43
N ALA A 2 -7.82 -1.30 -13.51
CA ALA A 2 -8.72 -1.19 -12.35
C ALA A 2 -8.02 -0.59 -11.10
N TYR A 3 -6.87 0.06 -11.28
CA TYR A 3 -5.98 0.49 -10.19
C TYR A 3 -5.92 2.01 -9.98
N ALA A 4 -6.67 2.77 -10.76
CA ALA A 4 -7.03 4.12 -10.35
C ALA A 4 -8.23 3.96 -9.42
N THR A 5 -8.10 4.38 -8.15
CA THR A 5 -9.29 4.72 -7.37
C THR A 5 -10.06 5.73 -8.20
N THR A 6 -11.12 5.28 -8.86
CA THR A 6 -11.91 6.13 -9.74
C THR A 6 -12.33 7.34 -8.93
N THR A 7 -11.88 8.52 -9.38
CA THR A 7 -12.19 9.81 -8.79
C THR A 7 -13.68 9.88 -8.47
N GLY A 8 -14.00 10.05 -7.19
CA GLY A 8 -15.39 10.23 -6.72
C GLY A 8 -15.88 9.26 -5.64
N ALA A 9 -15.10 8.27 -5.19
CA ALA A 9 -15.46 7.51 -3.98
C ALA A 9 -15.53 8.44 -2.75
N TRP A 10 -16.57 8.29 -1.93
CA TRP A 10 -16.74 9.06 -0.71
C TRP A 10 -17.42 8.25 0.39
N GLN A 11 -17.18 8.64 1.64
CA GLN A 11 -17.80 8.08 2.83
C GLN A 11 -18.28 9.23 3.71
N ALA A 12 -19.50 9.12 4.23
CA ALA A 12 -20.09 10.07 5.14
C ALA A 12 -20.57 9.33 6.39
N CYS A 13 -20.12 9.80 7.56
CA CYS A 13 -20.53 9.26 8.85
C CYS A 13 -21.32 10.32 9.61
N LEU A 14 -22.50 9.94 10.11
CA LEU A 14 -23.32 10.76 10.98
C LEU A 14 -23.42 10.10 12.34
N GLN A 15 -22.93 10.80 13.37
CA GLN A 15 -23.07 10.41 14.76
C GLN A 15 -23.83 11.50 15.51
N LEU A 16 -24.87 11.10 16.24
CA LEU A 16 -25.59 12.01 17.13
C LEU A 16 -24.79 12.17 18.44
N PRO A 17 -25.05 13.24 19.21
CA PRO A 17 -24.45 13.36 20.55
C PRO A 17 -24.70 12.09 21.36
N ILE A 18 -23.67 11.60 22.06
CA ILE A 18 -23.66 10.27 22.71
C ILE A 18 -24.82 10.10 23.72
N TRP A 19 -25.29 11.19 24.33
CA TRP A 19 -26.44 11.19 25.24
C TRP A 19 -27.79 10.93 24.54
N LEU A 20 -27.84 11.08 23.22
CA LEU A 20 -29.02 10.85 22.39
C LEU A 20 -28.98 9.48 21.70
N SER A 21 -27.82 9.09 21.16
CA SER A 21 -27.61 7.78 20.54
C SER A 21 -26.12 7.45 20.46
N SER A 22 -25.76 6.20 20.71
CA SER A 22 -24.42 5.66 20.43
C SER A 22 -24.28 5.15 18.98
N SER A 23 -25.35 5.14 18.20
CA SER A 23 -25.33 4.63 16.82
C SER A 23 -24.68 5.62 15.86
N VAL A 24 -23.83 5.10 14.99
CA VAL A 24 -23.22 5.77 13.86
C VAL A 24 -23.89 5.27 12.59
N TYR A 25 -24.27 6.22 11.75
CA TYR A 25 -24.84 5.97 10.43
C TYR A 25 -23.77 6.26 9.38
N GLU A 26 -23.34 5.23 8.69
CA GLU A 26 -22.29 5.31 7.67
C GLU A 26 -22.91 5.09 6.28
N LEU A 27 -22.63 6.01 5.36
CA LEU A 27 -23.00 5.92 3.96
C LEU A 27 -21.74 6.02 3.11
N GLN A 28 -21.47 4.98 2.33
CA GLN A 28 -20.33 4.91 1.43
C GLN A 28 -20.79 4.83 -0.01
N SER A 29 -20.11 5.54 -0.89
CA SER A 29 -20.30 5.52 -2.33
C SER A 29 -19.00 5.11 -3.01
N THR A 30 -19.06 4.01 -3.76
CA THR A 30 -17.92 3.48 -4.51
C THR A 30 -18.25 3.48 -6.00
N PRO A 31 -17.54 4.27 -6.82
CA PRO A 31 -17.68 4.20 -8.26
C PRO A 31 -17.16 2.84 -8.75
N THR A 32 -17.90 2.28 -9.69
CA THR A 32 -17.57 1.03 -10.38
C THR A 32 -17.42 1.34 -11.86
N GLY A 33 -16.78 0.43 -12.62
CA GLY A 33 -16.57 0.64 -14.07
C GLY A 33 -17.85 0.90 -14.89
N TYR A 34 -19.04 0.62 -14.34
CA TYR A 34 -20.33 0.80 -15.01
C TYR A 34 -21.40 1.53 -14.18
N GLY A 35 -21.04 2.17 -13.06
CA GLY A 35 -22.03 2.82 -12.18
C GLY A 35 -21.51 3.12 -10.78
N TRP A 36 -22.42 3.20 -9.80
CA TRP A 36 -22.09 3.46 -8.40
C TRP A 36 -22.67 2.38 -7.49
N THR A 37 -21.89 1.92 -6.53
CA THR A 37 -22.35 1.07 -5.45
C THR A 37 -22.46 1.91 -4.18
N TYR A 38 -23.62 1.87 -3.55
CA TYR A 38 -23.87 2.55 -2.28
C TYR A 38 -23.99 1.51 -1.17
N ASN A 39 -23.26 1.70 -0.08
CA ASN A 39 -23.34 0.88 1.12
C ASN A 39 -23.83 1.74 2.29
N TYR A 40 -24.84 1.25 3.01
CA TYR A 40 -25.36 1.92 4.20
C TYR A 40 -25.23 0.98 5.39
N ARG A 41 -24.55 1.44 6.44
CA ARG A 41 -24.29 0.66 7.66
C ARG A 41 -24.71 1.45 8.89
N VAL A 42 -25.17 0.70 9.89
CA VAL A 42 -25.47 1.24 11.22
C VAL A 42 -24.76 0.37 12.24
N TYR A 43 -23.92 0.97 13.05
CA TYR A 43 -23.19 0.30 14.14
C TYR A 43 -23.18 1.18 15.39
N ASN A 44 -22.86 0.62 16.56
CA ASN A 44 -22.66 1.45 17.75
C ASN A 44 -21.18 1.76 17.92
N ALA A 45 -20.88 3.02 18.27
CA ALA A 45 -19.59 3.41 18.79
C ALA A 45 -19.54 3.08 20.29
N VAL A 46 -18.61 2.21 20.68
CA VAL A 46 -18.37 1.83 22.07
C VAL A 46 -17.00 2.36 22.52
N SER A 47 -16.82 2.59 23.82
CA SER A 47 -15.49 2.95 24.34
C SER A 47 -14.53 1.75 24.20
N TYR A 48 -13.24 2.02 23.98
CA TYR A 48 -12.19 1.00 24.03
C TYR A 48 -12.14 0.25 25.38
N GLU A 49 -12.65 0.86 26.45
CA GLU A 49 -12.75 0.26 27.80
C GLU A 49 -14.05 -0.53 28.02
N SER A 50 -14.90 -0.66 26.99
CA SER A 50 -16.20 -1.33 27.11
C SER A 50 -16.09 -2.79 27.53
N ASP A 51 -17.11 -3.27 28.24
CA ASP A 51 -17.17 -4.63 28.77
C ASP A 51 -17.05 -5.70 27.66
N VAL A 52 -17.58 -5.42 26.46
CA VAL A 52 -17.46 -6.33 25.30
C VAL A 52 -16.00 -6.45 24.83
N ILE A 53 -15.28 -5.34 24.68
CA ILE A 53 -13.87 -5.35 24.25
C ILE A 53 -13.00 -6.03 25.31
N GLN A 54 -13.21 -5.71 26.60
CA GLN A 54 -12.47 -6.37 27.68
C GLN A 54 -12.69 -7.89 27.71
N ARG A 55 -13.92 -8.36 27.47
CA ARG A 55 -14.21 -9.80 27.41
C ARG A 55 -13.61 -10.48 26.19
N ILE A 56 -13.57 -9.80 25.04
CA ILE A 56 -12.87 -10.28 23.84
C ILE A 56 -11.38 -10.43 24.11
N GLN A 57 -10.75 -9.40 24.69
CA GLN A 57 -9.32 -9.41 25.02
C GLN A 57 -8.97 -10.55 26.00
N LYS A 58 -9.87 -10.84 26.96
CA LYS A 58 -9.72 -11.95 27.93
C LYS A 58 -10.08 -13.33 27.38
N GLY A 59 -10.75 -13.40 26.23
CA GLY A 59 -11.28 -14.65 25.67
C GLY A 59 -12.47 -15.25 26.37
N ASP A 60 -13.27 -14.42 27.04
CA ASP A 60 -14.52 -14.83 27.67
C ASP A 60 -15.64 -15.00 26.63
N ARG A 61 -15.64 -16.15 25.93
CA ARG A 61 -16.61 -16.46 24.87
C ARG A 61 -18.05 -16.46 25.37
N ALA A 62 -18.27 -17.00 26.57
CA ALA A 62 -19.60 -17.08 27.16
C ALA A 62 -20.13 -15.68 27.48
N GLY A 63 -19.32 -14.82 28.10
CA GLY A 63 -19.73 -13.46 28.43
C GLY A 63 -19.92 -12.57 27.20
N VAL A 64 -19.13 -12.73 26.13
CA VAL A 64 -19.38 -12.04 24.84
C VAL A 64 -20.72 -12.45 24.23
N LEU A 65 -21.00 -13.76 24.17
CA LEU A 65 -22.28 -14.27 23.65
C LEU A 65 -23.48 -13.84 24.53
N GLU A 66 -23.29 -13.75 25.84
CA GLU A 66 -24.30 -13.23 26.76
C GLU A 66 -24.60 -11.75 26.49
N LEU A 67 -23.57 -10.92 26.28
CA LEU A 67 -23.74 -9.51 25.94
C LEU A 67 -24.52 -9.34 24.62
N PHE A 68 -24.19 -10.14 23.60
CA PHE A 68 -24.90 -10.13 22.33
C PHE A 68 -26.35 -10.61 22.48
N GLY A 69 -26.58 -11.71 23.20
CA GLY A 69 -27.91 -12.27 23.45
C GLY A 69 -28.82 -11.31 24.22
N ASN A 70 -28.26 -10.57 25.17
CA ASN A 70 -28.96 -9.57 25.97
C ASN A 70 -29.03 -8.18 25.30
N ARG A 71 -28.53 -8.04 24.06
CA ARG A 71 -28.48 -6.77 23.31
C ARG A 71 -27.75 -5.64 24.04
N LYS A 72 -26.78 -6.00 24.90
CA LYS A 72 -25.89 -5.06 25.58
C LYS A 72 -24.67 -4.70 24.74
N ALA A 73 -24.39 -5.50 23.72
CA ALA A 73 -23.41 -5.22 22.67
C ALA A 73 -23.92 -5.83 21.35
N SER A 74 -23.34 -5.39 20.24
CA SER A 74 -23.52 -5.95 18.90
C SER A 74 -22.21 -6.54 18.39
N PRO A 75 -22.22 -7.65 17.63
CA PRO A 75 -21.03 -8.14 16.94
C PRO A 75 -20.37 -7.08 16.04
N PHE A 76 -21.15 -6.13 15.53
CA PHE A 76 -20.70 -5.07 14.62
C PHE A 76 -20.30 -3.77 15.33
N ASP A 77 -20.25 -3.75 16.67
CA ASP A 77 -19.79 -2.58 17.41
C ASP A 77 -18.36 -2.23 17.00
N LYS A 78 -18.08 -0.93 16.93
CA LYS A 78 -16.75 -0.38 16.67
C LYS A 78 -16.35 0.53 17.82
N ASP A 79 -15.05 0.64 18.07
CA ASP A 79 -14.58 1.61 19.06
C ASP A 79 -14.65 3.06 18.54
N GLU A 80 -14.26 4.01 19.39
CA GLU A 80 -14.19 5.43 19.05
C GLU A 80 -13.15 5.80 17.97
N TYR A 81 -12.23 4.89 17.64
CA TYR A 81 -11.28 5.02 16.53
C TYR A 81 -11.79 4.34 15.25
N GLY A 82 -12.90 3.60 15.33
CA GLY A 82 -13.50 2.86 14.22
C GLY A 82 -12.98 1.42 14.09
N HIS A 83 -12.19 0.91 15.05
CA HIS A 83 -11.76 -0.48 15.04
C HIS A 83 -12.91 -1.41 15.41
N SER A 84 -13.08 -2.47 14.63
CA SER A 84 -14.10 -3.49 14.88
C SER A 84 -13.73 -4.39 16.07
N LEU A 85 -14.73 -5.11 16.61
CA LEU A 85 -14.47 -6.17 17.58
C LEU A 85 -13.49 -7.25 17.07
N LEU A 86 -13.46 -7.47 15.74
CA LEU A 86 -12.55 -8.44 15.11
C LEU A 86 -11.09 -7.98 15.17
N TYR A 87 -10.83 -6.68 15.01
CA TYR A 87 -9.50 -6.09 15.21
C TYR A 87 -8.99 -6.37 16.63
N TRP A 88 -9.82 -6.08 17.65
CA TRP A 88 -9.45 -6.30 19.04
C TRP A 88 -9.21 -7.77 19.39
N ALA A 89 -9.99 -8.68 18.81
CA ALA A 89 -9.76 -10.13 18.94
C ALA A 89 -8.40 -10.53 18.34
N ALA A 90 -8.05 -9.99 17.18
CA ALA A 90 -6.79 -10.27 16.49
C ALA A 90 -5.59 -9.74 17.29
N THR A 91 -5.59 -8.46 17.70
CA THR A 91 -4.53 -7.86 18.53
C THR A 91 -4.31 -8.62 19.84
N SER A 92 -5.37 -9.20 20.39
CA SER A 92 -5.30 -10.01 21.62
C SER A 92 -4.87 -11.47 21.39
N LYS A 93 -4.48 -11.83 20.16
CA LYS A 93 -4.11 -13.19 19.73
C LYS A 93 -5.20 -14.23 20.00
N ASN A 94 -6.46 -13.80 20.00
CA ASN A 94 -7.57 -14.63 20.43
C ASN A 94 -8.26 -15.31 19.24
N PHE A 95 -7.66 -16.42 18.80
CA PHE A 95 -8.12 -17.18 17.64
C PHE A 95 -9.61 -17.60 17.75
N ASP A 96 -10.03 -18.07 18.92
CA ASP A 96 -11.42 -18.54 19.12
C ASP A 96 -12.42 -17.38 18.98
N MET A 97 -12.06 -16.18 19.43
CA MET A 97 -12.87 -14.98 19.22
C MET A 97 -12.87 -14.51 17.77
N CYS A 98 -11.72 -14.54 17.10
CA CYS A 98 -11.65 -14.26 15.67
C CYS A 98 -12.59 -15.17 14.87
N GLN A 99 -12.54 -16.48 15.15
CA GLN A 99 -13.40 -17.46 14.50
C GLN A 99 -14.88 -17.23 14.83
N LEU A 100 -15.21 -16.92 16.08
CA LEU A 100 -16.57 -16.58 16.49
C LEU A 100 -17.09 -15.37 15.72
N LEU A 101 -16.35 -14.26 15.71
CA LEU A 101 -16.80 -13.01 15.10
C LEU A 101 -16.97 -13.15 13.58
N LEU A 102 -16.06 -13.86 12.91
CA LEU A 102 -16.22 -14.19 11.48
C LEU A 102 -17.47 -15.05 11.25
N SER A 103 -17.72 -16.05 12.09
CA SER A 103 -18.95 -16.86 11.99
C SER A 103 -20.25 -16.05 12.21
N LEU A 104 -20.16 -14.89 12.87
CA LEU A 104 -21.27 -13.96 13.07
C LEU A 104 -21.43 -12.95 11.91
N GLY A 105 -20.62 -13.06 10.85
CA GLY A 105 -20.76 -12.26 9.63
C GLY A 105 -19.80 -11.09 9.50
N LEU A 106 -18.78 -10.96 10.35
CA LEU A 106 -17.79 -9.87 10.31
C LEU A 106 -16.74 -10.00 9.17
N HIS A 107 -17.08 -10.64 8.05
CA HIS A 107 -16.16 -10.81 6.92
C HIS A 107 -15.71 -9.47 6.34
N GLU A 108 -16.65 -8.53 6.19
CA GLU A 108 -16.36 -7.20 5.63
C GLU A 108 -15.37 -6.42 6.50
N ALA A 109 -15.35 -6.65 7.82
CA ALA A 109 -14.45 -5.98 8.75
C ALA A 109 -12.96 -6.34 8.55
N LEU A 110 -12.66 -7.43 7.83
CA LEU A 110 -11.30 -7.73 7.37
C LEU A 110 -10.80 -6.67 6.38
N LEU A 111 -11.70 -6.13 5.58
CA LEU A 111 -11.41 -5.32 4.41
C LEU A 111 -11.69 -3.82 4.64
N GLU A 112 -12.24 -3.47 5.80
CA GLU A 112 -12.49 -2.09 6.17
C GLU A 112 -11.20 -1.30 6.39
N LYS A 113 -11.18 -0.06 5.91
CA LYS A 113 -10.17 0.95 6.27
C LYS A 113 -10.71 1.75 7.45
N VAL A 114 -9.90 1.96 8.48
CA VAL A 114 -10.34 2.58 9.74
C VAL A 114 -9.79 4.00 9.87
N GLY A 115 -10.65 4.99 10.15
CA GLY A 115 -10.25 6.38 10.42
C GLY A 115 -9.80 7.22 9.21
N GLU A 116 -9.68 8.54 9.40
CA GLU A 116 -9.27 9.51 8.37
C GLU A 116 -7.83 9.27 7.87
N ALA A 117 -7.00 8.66 8.70
CA ALA A 117 -5.64 8.25 8.38
C ALA A 117 -5.54 6.77 7.94
N ALA A 118 -6.63 6.14 7.46
CA ALA A 118 -6.62 4.76 6.97
C ALA A 118 -5.80 3.79 7.84
N GLN A 119 -6.01 3.84 9.16
CA GLN A 119 -5.48 2.84 10.07
C GLN A 119 -5.93 1.46 9.60
N ALA A 120 -5.00 0.53 9.66
CA ALA A 120 -5.19 -0.78 9.07
C ALA A 120 -6.27 -1.56 9.86
N GLY A 121 -7.22 -2.13 9.13
CA GLY A 121 -8.37 -2.87 9.67
C GLY A 121 -7.97 -4.19 10.34
N ALA A 122 -8.88 -5.16 10.42
CA ALA A 122 -8.61 -6.41 11.15
C ALA A 122 -7.46 -7.26 10.56
N LEU A 123 -6.98 -6.97 9.34
CA LEU A 123 -5.79 -7.60 8.76
C LEU A 123 -4.46 -7.06 9.31
N ALA A 124 -4.46 -5.89 9.97
CA ALA A 124 -3.23 -5.29 10.47
C ALA A 124 -2.57 -6.08 11.59
N PRO A 125 -3.28 -6.47 12.67
CA PRO A 125 -2.68 -7.12 13.82
C PRO A 125 -1.83 -8.35 13.47
N PRO A 126 -2.29 -9.32 12.64
CA PRO A 126 -1.43 -10.44 12.29
C PRO A 126 -0.18 -10.03 11.50
N VAL A 127 -0.16 -8.89 10.82
CA VAL A 127 1.01 -8.43 10.05
C VAL A 127 1.95 -7.58 10.91
N TYR A 128 1.40 -6.70 11.76
CA TYR A 128 2.10 -5.64 12.48
C TYR A 128 2.45 -5.98 13.94
N ASP A 129 1.69 -6.82 14.62
CA ASP A 129 1.96 -7.11 16.04
C ASP A 129 2.98 -8.24 16.31
N PRO A 130 3.26 -9.21 15.41
CA PRO A 130 4.20 -10.30 15.69
C PRO A 130 5.66 -9.85 15.86
N ASP A 131 6.42 -10.63 16.64
CA ASP A 131 7.89 -10.57 16.58
C ASP A 131 8.40 -10.96 15.18
N ARG A 132 9.33 -10.17 14.67
CA ARG A 132 9.87 -10.24 13.31
C ARG A 132 10.70 -11.49 13.04
N HIS A 133 11.48 -11.92 14.03
CA HIS A 133 12.41 -13.02 13.87
C HIS A 133 11.76 -14.34 14.26
N HIS A 134 10.83 -14.30 15.21
CA HIS A 134 10.19 -15.47 15.77
C HIS A 134 8.68 -15.25 15.91
N PRO A 135 7.95 -15.15 14.79
CA PRO A 135 6.51 -14.92 14.83
C PRO A 135 5.83 -16.08 15.56
N GLU A 136 5.04 -15.74 16.58
CA GLU A 136 4.28 -16.75 17.31
C GLU A 136 3.32 -17.49 16.37
N LYS A 137 3.24 -18.82 16.52
CA LYS A 137 2.39 -19.68 15.68
C LYS A 137 0.92 -19.24 15.66
N ILE A 138 0.46 -18.55 16.70
CA ILE A 138 -0.92 -18.05 16.78
C ILE A 138 -1.22 -17.00 15.72
N TRP A 139 -0.25 -16.14 15.37
CA TRP A 139 -0.42 -15.13 14.34
C TRP A 139 -0.58 -15.72 12.95
N LEU A 140 0.15 -16.81 12.66
CA LEU A 140 -0.01 -17.57 11.42
C LEU A 140 -1.38 -18.22 11.36
N LYS A 141 -1.84 -18.85 12.46
CA LYS A 141 -3.20 -19.42 12.52
C LYS A 141 -4.31 -18.39 12.29
N ILE A 142 -4.18 -17.20 12.88
CA ILE A 142 -5.15 -16.11 12.68
C ILE A 142 -5.11 -15.62 11.22
N ALA A 143 -3.92 -15.49 10.63
CA ALA A 143 -3.78 -15.11 9.23
C ALA A 143 -4.40 -16.14 8.29
N ASP A 144 -4.14 -17.44 8.50
CA ASP A 144 -4.75 -18.53 7.72
C ASP A 144 -6.28 -18.52 7.83
N LEU A 145 -6.80 -18.28 9.04
CA LEU A 145 -8.23 -18.10 9.27
C LEU A 145 -8.77 -16.93 8.45
N PHE A 146 -8.15 -15.75 8.55
CA PHE A 146 -8.60 -14.57 7.82
C PHE A 146 -8.56 -14.78 6.31
N GLN A 147 -7.47 -15.37 5.81
CA GLN A 147 -7.33 -15.71 4.40
C GLN A 147 -8.47 -16.61 3.91
N SER A 148 -8.94 -17.57 4.71
CA SER A 148 -10.04 -18.46 4.32
C SER A 148 -11.41 -17.76 4.18
N TYR A 149 -11.53 -16.55 4.72
CA TYR A 149 -12.75 -15.75 4.70
C TYR A 149 -12.68 -14.54 3.76
N ILE A 150 -11.52 -14.27 3.16
CA ILE A 150 -11.35 -13.20 2.17
C ILE A 150 -11.86 -13.70 0.82
N ASP A 151 -12.85 -12.99 0.26
CA ASP A 151 -13.37 -13.18 -1.10
C ASP A 151 -13.14 -11.91 -1.93
N GLU A 152 -11.90 -11.42 -1.94
CA GLU A 152 -11.47 -10.27 -2.74
C GLU A 152 -10.61 -10.73 -3.91
N PRO A 153 -10.73 -10.10 -5.09
CA PRO A 153 -9.78 -10.32 -6.17
C PRO A 153 -8.36 -9.96 -5.73
N GLU A 154 -7.40 -10.73 -6.23
CA GLU A 154 -5.97 -10.54 -5.93
C GLU A 154 -5.50 -9.11 -6.21
N THR A 155 -6.07 -8.45 -7.23
CA THR A 155 -5.84 -7.04 -7.55
C THR A 155 -6.05 -6.11 -6.35
N SER A 156 -7.14 -6.27 -5.61
CA SER A 156 -7.45 -5.46 -4.43
C SER A 156 -6.48 -5.76 -3.29
N MET A 157 -6.11 -7.03 -3.14
CA MET A 157 -5.16 -7.45 -2.11
C MET A 157 -3.75 -6.94 -2.36
N VAL A 158 -3.32 -6.78 -3.62
CA VAL A 158 -2.06 -6.10 -3.97
C VAL A 158 -2.08 -4.64 -3.53
N LEU A 159 -3.20 -3.93 -3.68
CA LEU A 159 -3.33 -2.55 -3.18
C LEU A 159 -3.20 -2.49 -1.66
N ARG A 160 -3.85 -3.43 -0.95
CA ARG A 160 -3.85 -3.51 0.52
C ARG A 160 -2.50 -3.84 1.12
N MET A 161 -1.63 -4.51 0.36
CA MET A 161 -0.23 -4.73 0.75
C MET A 161 0.51 -3.42 1.05
N PHE A 162 0.02 -2.29 0.51
CA PHE A 162 0.53 -0.95 0.69
C PHE A 162 -0.40 -0.06 1.54
N ASP A 163 -1.27 -0.61 2.39
CA ASP A 163 -2.14 0.21 3.27
C ASP A 163 -1.44 0.67 4.58
N TYR A 164 -0.19 0.25 4.85
CA TYR A 164 0.52 0.49 6.13
C TYR A 164 1.11 1.90 6.32
N HIS A 165 0.84 2.84 5.41
CA HIS A 165 1.60 4.08 5.27
C HIS A 165 1.61 5.04 6.47
N ASN A 166 0.76 4.83 7.48
CA ASN A 166 0.55 5.81 8.54
C ASN A 166 1.13 5.43 9.91
N SER A 167 1.57 4.19 10.14
CA SER A 167 2.12 3.78 11.46
C SER A 167 3.65 3.83 11.55
N CYS A 168 4.35 4.14 10.46
CA CYS A 168 5.79 4.47 10.42
C CYS A 168 6.80 3.41 10.90
N ASP A 169 6.39 2.31 11.56
CA ASP A 169 7.35 1.39 12.22
C ASP A 169 7.71 0.12 11.42
N TYR A 170 6.99 -0.18 10.33
CA TYR A 170 7.09 -1.48 9.64
C TYR A 170 7.66 -1.47 8.21
N GLY A 171 7.70 -0.31 7.53
CA GLY A 171 8.34 -0.15 6.22
C GLY A 171 8.07 -1.30 5.23
N ASP A 172 9.13 -1.80 4.60
CA ASP A 172 9.05 -2.86 3.58
C ASP A 172 8.77 -4.25 4.14
N GLU A 173 8.97 -4.45 5.44
CA GLU A 173 8.73 -5.73 6.08
C GLU A 173 7.23 -6.05 6.14
N TYR A 174 6.38 -5.02 6.29
CA TYR A 174 4.92 -5.18 6.16
C TYR A 174 4.55 -5.79 4.81
N VAL A 175 5.09 -5.25 3.71
CA VAL A 175 4.84 -5.73 2.35
C VAL A 175 5.16 -7.22 2.25
N ARG A 176 6.33 -7.63 2.77
CA ARG A 176 6.78 -9.03 2.74
C ARG A 176 5.89 -9.94 3.58
N ILE A 177 5.57 -9.54 4.81
CA ILE A 177 4.74 -10.34 5.72
C ILE A 177 3.31 -10.45 5.18
N PHE A 178 2.73 -9.34 4.70
CA PHE A 178 1.40 -9.31 4.10
C PHE A 178 1.34 -10.21 2.87
N GLN A 179 2.32 -10.09 1.96
CA GLN A 179 2.43 -10.94 0.77
C GLN A 179 2.45 -12.42 1.16
N GLN A 180 3.29 -12.80 2.12
CA GLN A 180 3.42 -14.20 2.52
C GLN A 180 2.14 -14.79 3.12
N ARG A 181 1.37 -13.98 3.84
CA ARG A 181 0.18 -14.43 4.59
C ARG A 181 -1.10 -14.37 3.80
N PHE A 182 -1.27 -13.35 2.96
CA PHE A 182 -2.54 -13.09 2.28
C PHE A 182 -2.44 -13.24 0.76
N LEU A 183 -1.24 -13.40 0.20
CA LEU A 183 -0.99 -13.62 -1.24
C LEU A 183 -0.08 -14.84 -1.46
N PRO A 184 -0.47 -16.06 -1.03
CA PRO A 184 0.41 -17.24 -1.13
C PRO A 184 0.73 -17.64 -2.58
N ASN A 185 -0.14 -17.30 -3.54
CA ASN A 185 0.04 -17.58 -4.96
C ASN A 185 0.73 -16.44 -5.73
N PHE A 186 1.16 -15.36 -5.07
CA PHE A 186 1.67 -14.14 -5.70
C PHE A 186 2.68 -14.37 -6.85
N TYR A 187 3.66 -15.28 -6.64
CA TYR A 187 4.68 -15.58 -7.65
C TYR A 187 4.21 -16.52 -8.76
N ASN A 188 3.19 -17.33 -8.49
CA ASN A 188 2.61 -18.30 -9.44
C ASN A 188 1.38 -17.73 -10.16
N GLY A 189 0.87 -16.58 -9.71
CA GLY A 189 -0.28 -15.88 -10.25
C GLY A 189 0.05 -15.06 -11.50
N LEU A 190 -0.86 -14.16 -11.85
CA LEU A 190 -0.71 -13.33 -13.04
C LEU A 190 0.45 -12.35 -12.87
N PHE A 191 1.34 -12.30 -13.86
CA PHE A 191 2.52 -11.43 -13.83
C PHE A 191 2.18 -9.95 -13.64
N ILE A 192 1.04 -9.50 -14.18
CA ILE A 192 0.56 -8.12 -14.04
C ILE A 192 0.36 -7.68 -12.58
N HIS A 193 0.03 -8.59 -11.65
CA HIS A 193 -0.11 -8.26 -10.23
C HIS A 193 1.26 -7.96 -9.58
N ARG A 194 2.32 -8.65 -10.02
CA ARG A 194 3.69 -8.38 -9.59
C ARG A 194 4.22 -7.07 -10.17
N LEU A 195 3.92 -6.79 -11.44
CA LEU A 195 4.23 -5.50 -12.07
C LEU A 195 3.54 -4.34 -11.35
N GLU A 196 2.26 -4.51 -11.02
CA GLU A 196 1.51 -3.51 -10.26
C GLU A 196 2.11 -3.35 -8.86
N ALA A 197 2.39 -4.44 -8.14
CA ALA A 197 3.05 -4.36 -6.84
C ALA A 197 4.39 -3.62 -6.91
N PHE A 198 5.20 -3.85 -7.94
CA PHE A 198 6.44 -3.12 -8.18
C PHE A 198 6.19 -1.63 -8.43
N ARG A 199 5.20 -1.29 -9.26
CA ARG A 199 4.79 0.08 -9.53
C ARG A 199 4.37 0.79 -8.25
N LEU A 200 3.61 0.14 -7.37
CA LEU A 200 3.21 0.71 -6.07
C LEU A 200 4.39 0.84 -5.11
N GLY A 201 5.21 -0.21 -5.02
CA GLY A 201 6.46 -0.19 -4.25
C GLY A 201 7.40 0.92 -4.69
N SER A 202 7.37 1.32 -5.97
CA SER A 202 8.18 2.43 -6.46
C SER A 202 7.89 3.75 -5.76
N PHE A 203 6.70 3.98 -5.21
CA PHE A 203 6.39 5.20 -4.45
C PHE A 203 6.67 5.06 -2.95
N HIS A 204 6.63 3.83 -2.44
CA HIS A 204 6.38 3.56 -1.02
C HIS A 204 7.50 2.78 -0.32
N CYS A 205 8.20 1.92 -1.05
CA CYS A 205 9.25 1.10 -0.47
C CYS A 205 10.45 1.95 -0.04
N GLN A 206 11.01 1.59 1.11
CA GLN A 206 12.18 2.19 1.73
C GLN A 206 13.48 1.54 1.26
N ASP A 207 13.46 0.25 0.92
CA ASP A 207 14.61 -0.51 0.47
C ASP A 207 14.54 -0.76 -1.05
N SER A 208 15.63 -0.44 -1.74
CA SER A 208 15.79 -0.70 -3.17
C SER A 208 15.72 -2.18 -3.56
N THR A 209 15.88 -3.10 -2.62
CA THR A 209 15.76 -4.56 -2.82
C THR A 209 14.33 -5.08 -2.78
N THR A 210 13.38 -4.31 -2.23
CA THR A 210 11.98 -4.73 -2.12
C THR A 210 11.25 -4.74 -3.46
N PRO A 211 11.40 -3.75 -4.36
CA PRO A 211 10.79 -3.84 -5.68
C PRO A 211 11.25 -5.09 -6.47
N PRO A 212 12.55 -5.41 -6.62
CA PRO A 212 12.99 -6.66 -7.25
C PRO A 212 12.38 -7.92 -6.62
N TYR A 213 12.26 -7.95 -5.28
CA TYR A 213 11.61 -9.05 -4.57
C TYR A 213 10.15 -9.27 -5.00
N LEU A 214 9.43 -8.20 -5.33
CA LEU A 214 8.04 -8.29 -5.80
C LEU A 214 7.94 -8.90 -7.22
N ILE A 215 9.01 -8.84 -8.01
CA ILE A 215 9.08 -9.51 -9.31
C ILE A 215 9.50 -10.96 -9.13
N ALA A 216 10.63 -11.20 -8.47
CA ALA A 216 11.21 -12.53 -8.35
C ALA A 216 11.87 -12.74 -6.98
N ARG A 217 11.74 -13.96 -6.43
CA ARG A 217 12.30 -14.31 -5.12
C ARG A 217 13.82 -14.24 -5.05
N ASP A 218 14.49 -14.45 -6.18
CA ASP A 218 15.95 -14.37 -6.29
C ASP A 218 16.43 -12.94 -6.58
N LEU A 219 15.50 -11.97 -6.56
CA LEU A 219 15.73 -10.54 -6.81
C LEU A 219 16.20 -10.22 -8.22
N LYS A 220 16.18 -11.17 -9.16
CA LYS A 220 16.72 -10.96 -10.51
C LYS A 220 15.64 -10.50 -11.46
N ILE A 221 15.86 -9.36 -12.10
CA ILE A 221 15.02 -8.88 -13.20
C ILE A 221 15.60 -9.36 -14.53
N THR A 222 14.77 -10.02 -15.35
CA THR A 222 15.19 -10.54 -16.66
C THR A 222 14.74 -9.65 -17.81
N SER A 223 15.33 -9.83 -18.98
CA SER A 223 14.90 -9.12 -20.20
C SER A 223 13.44 -9.45 -20.57
N PHE A 224 12.96 -10.64 -20.23
CA PHE A 224 11.56 -11.02 -20.45
C PHE A 224 10.64 -10.17 -19.57
N ASP A 225 10.99 -10.03 -18.28
CA ASP A 225 10.20 -9.24 -17.33
C ASP A 225 10.06 -7.78 -17.81
N VAL A 226 11.17 -7.18 -18.26
CA VAL A 226 11.19 -5.80 -18.75
C VAL A 226 10.35 -5.66 -20.02
N SER A 227 10.59 -6.46 -21.06
CA SER A 227 9.84 -6.32 -22.32
C SER A 227 8.35 -6.64 -22.16
N GLU A 228 7.99 -7.61 -21.32
CA GLU A 228 6.59 -7.93 -21.04
C GLU A 228 5.90 -6.82 -20.23
N SER A 229 6.63 -6.15 -19.34
CA SER A 229 6.12 -5.00 -18.59
C SER A 229 5.78 -3.82 -19.49
N SER A 230 6.66 -3.49 -20.44
CA SER A 230 6.42 -2.44 -21.45
C SER A 230 5.22 -2.79 -22.34
N ARG A 231 5.11 -4.06 -22.76
CA ARG A 231 4.01 -4.54 -23.60
C ARG A 231 2.64 -4.46 -22.92
N THR A 232 2.61 -4.65 -21.60
CA THR A 232 1.39 -4.63 -20.80
C THR A 232 1.02 -3.24 -20.26
N GLY A 233 1.88 -2.24 -20.49
CA GLY A 233 1.65 -0.84 -20.09
C GLY A 233 1.87 -0.59 -18.59
N VAL A 234 2.71 -1.41 -17.95
CA VAL A 234 3.12 -1.27 -16.54
C VAL A 234 4.64 -1.44 -16.49
N SER A 235 5.37 -0.56 -17.18
CA SER A 235 6.81 -0.70 -17.39
C SER A 235 7.61 -0.68 -16.08
N LEU A 236 8.49 -1.68 -15.94
CA LEU A 236 9.48 -1.73 -14.87
C LEU A 236 10.48 -0.56 -14.98
N MET A 237 10.81 -0.14 -16.20
CA MET A 237 11.73 0.98 -16.43
C MET A 237 11.13 2.29 -15.94
N HIS A 238 9.83 2.53 -16.24
CA HIS A 238 9.09 3.67 -15.68
C HIS A 238 9.06 3.63 -14.16
N SER A 239 8.72 2.49 -13.58
CA SER A 239 8.61 2.35 -12.13
C SER A 239 9.96 2.52 -11.42
N ALA A 240 11.04 1.97 -11.97
CA ALA A 240 12.39 2.17 -11.44
C ALA A 240 12.84 3.64 -11.57
N ALA A 241 12.51 4.30 -12.68
CA ALA A 241 12.78 5.72 -12.90
C ALA A 241 12.05 6.63 -11.91
N VAL A 242 10.76 6.37 -11.66
CA VAL A 242 9.99 7.06 -10.61
C VAL A 242 10.63 6.85 -9.25
N ALA A 243 10.95 5.59 -8.92
CA ALA A 243 11.54 5.26 -7.63
C ALA A 243 12.82 6.06 -7.40
N PHE A 244 13.73 6.01 -8.38
CA PHE A 244 14.97 6.77 -8.39
C PHE A 244 14.73 8.28 -8.26
N GLY A 245 13.88 8.87 -9.11
CA GLY A 245 13.62 10.31 -9.13
C GLY A 245 13.09 10.85 -7.81
N ILE A 246 12.19 10.10 -7.16
CA ILE A 246 11.64 10.47 -5.84
C ILE A 246 12.75 10.59 -4.78
N ARG A 247 13.68 9.62 -4.71
CA ARG A 247 14.71 9.61 -3.66
C ARG A 247 15.88 10.51 -4.01
N PHE A 248 16.35 10.50 -5.26
CA PHE A 248 17.52 11.29 -5.66
C PHE A 248 17.27 12.80 -5.57
N ALA A 249 16.03 13.26 -5.76
CA ALA A 249 15.68 14.66 -5.53
C ALA A 249 16.06 15.15 -4.12
N ASP A 250 16.04 14.27 -3.12
CA ASP A 250 16.37 14.64 -1.73
C ASP A 250 17.85 14.86 -1.48
N GLU A 251 18.73 14.21 -2.25
CA GLU A 251 20.18 14.45 -2.19
C GLU A 251 20.54 15.85 -2.69
N VAL A 252 19.79 16.34 -3.67
CA VAL A 252 20.06 17.60 -4.36
C VAL A 252 19.39 18.79 -3.66
N LEU A 253 18.31 18.54 -2.91
CA LEU A 253 17.62 19.59 -2.16
C LEU A 253 18.38 19.96 -0.87
N PRO A 254 18.55 21.26 -0.56
CA PRO A 254 19.25 21.71 0.65
C PRO A 254 18.43 21.57 1.93
N TRP A 255 17.23 20.98 1.88
CA TRP A 255 16.29 20.89 2.99
C TRP A 255 15.91 19.43 3.26
N ILE A 256 15.95 19.04 4.54
CA ILE A 256 15.32 17.80 4.99
C ILE A 256 13.81 18.00 4.91
N ARG A 257 13.12 17.07 4.26
CA ARG A 257 11.68 17.10 4.07
C ARG A 257 10.93 17.27 5.41
N GLY A 258 9.73 17.86 5.36
CA GLY A 258 8.85 18.05 6.52
C GLY A 258 8.41 16.72 7.17
N TRP A 259 7.84 16.80 8.38
CA TRP A 259 7.46 15.66 9.24
C TRP A 259 6.72 14.50 8.54
N ALA A 260 5.91 14.77 7.51
CA ALA A 260 5.16 13.76 6.76
C ALA A 260 6.01 12.86 5.83
N MET A 261 7.31 13.13 5.67
CA MET A 261 8.15 12.48 4.66
C MET A 261 9.42 11.81 5.23
N TRP A 262 9.54 11.76 6.56
CA TRP A 262 10.59 11.00 7.27
C TRP A 262 10.47 9.49 7.04
N THR A 263 9.36 9.04 6.47
CA THR A 263 9.02 7.64 6.19
C THR A 263 9.57 7.15 4.85
N MET A 264 10.08 8.04 3.99
CA MET A 264 10.82 7.62 2.80
C MET A 264 12.29 7.47 3.17
N SER A 265 12.87 6.34 2.77
CA SER A 265 14.31 6.16 2.87
C SER A 265 15.00 7.22 2.04
N LEU A 266 16.03 7.84 2.63
CA LEU A 266 16.95 8.70 1.91
C LEU A 266 17.52 7.94 0.71
N TYR A 267 17.94 8.69 -0.30
CA TYR A 267 18.68 8.07 -1.39
C TYR A 267 19.86 7.28 -0.85
N ASN A 268 20.10 6.16 -1.50
CA ASN A 268 21.31 5.38 -1.40
C ASN A 268 21.59 4.84 -2.81
N GLU A 269 22.82 4.44 -3.07
CA GLU A 269 23.20 3.98 -4.41
C GLU A 269 22.40 2.75 -4.86
N GLY A 270 21.76 2.01 -3.95
CA GLY A 270 20.86 0.89 -4.26
C GLY A 270 19.72 1.28 -5.21
N TRP A 271 19.17 2.49 -5.10
CA TRP A 271 18.14 2.96 -6.04
C TRP A 271 18.68 3.21 -7.45
N GLY A 272 19.94 3.67 -7.57
CA GLY A 272 20.63 3.72 -8.86
C GLY A 272 20.97 2.33 -9.40
N HIS A 273 21.35 1.39 -8.51
CA HIS A 273 21.56 -0.01 -8.87
C HIS A 273 20.29 -0.67 -9.41
N LEU A 274 19.12 -0.38 -8.84
CA LEU A 274 17.84 -0.87 -9.35
C LEU A 274 17.59 -0.43 -10.80
N VAL A 275 17.80 0.86 -11.08
CA VAL A 275 17.69 1.39 -12.46
C VAL A 275 18.70 0.70 -13.37
N ARG A 276 19.94 0.53 -12.92
CA ARG A 276 20.99 -0.14 -13.68
C ARG A 276 20.62 -1.59 -14.00
N GLU A 277 20.08 -2.32 -13.05
CA GLU A 277 19.66 -3.72 -13.21
C GLU A 277 18.59 -3.82 -14.31
N VAL A 278 17.53 -3.02 -14.21
CA VAL A 278 16.45 -2.99 -15.21
C VAL A 278 16.98 -2.55 -16.58
N ALA A 279 17.79 -1.49 -16.65
CA ALA A 279 18.33 -0.96 -17.90
C ALA A 279 19.29 -1.93 -18.60
N SER A 280 20.09 -2.69 -17.83
CA SER A 280 21.09 -3.63 -18.39
C SER A 280 20.48 -4.79 -19.18
N VAL A 281 19.21 -5.12 -18.90
CA VAL A 281 18.46 -6.18 -19.59
C VAL A 281 17.35 -5.63 -20.49
N ALA A 282 17.15 -4.31 -20.50
CA ALA A 282 16.16 -3.63 -21.30
C ALA A 282 16.58 -3.59 -22.79
N ARG A 283 15.60 -3.69 -23.68
CA ARG A 283 15.81 -3.37 -25.09
C ARG A 283 15.69 -1.87 -25.29
N GLN A 284 16.14 -1.39 -26.44
CA GLN A 284 15.99 0.02 -26.78
C GLN A 284 14.52 0.49 -26.76
N GLU A 285 13.59 -0.33 -27.24
CA GLU A 285 12.16 -0.04 -27.20
C GLU A 285 11.61 0.16 -25.77
N ASP A 286 12.14 -0.59 -24.81
CA ASP A 286 11.74 -0.53 -23.39
C ASP A 286 12.18 0.80 -22.75
N LEU A 287 13.35 1.32 -23.15
CA LEU A 287 13.90 2.58 -22.64
C LEU A 287 13.15 3.83 -23.13
N HIS A 288 12.36 3.71 -24.21
CA HIS A 288 11.61 4.82 -24.81
C HIS A 288 10.09 4.61 -24.76
N THR A 289 9.62 3.57 -24.04
CA THR A 289 8.19 3.26 -23.98
C THR A 289 7.42 4.45 -23.40
N VAL A 290 6.39 4.90 -24.12
CA VAL A 290 5.55 6.02 -23.68
C VAL A 290 4.34 5.49 -22.94
N GLU A 291 4.28 5.76 -21.64
CA GLU A 291 3.21 5.28 -20.76
C GLU A 291 2.57 6.43 -20.00
N ILE A 292 1.37 6.18 -19.48
CA ILE A 292 0.71 7.06 -18.52
C ILE A 292 1.11 6.58 -17.14
N VAL A 293 1.95 7.35 -16.46
CA VAL A 293 2.29 7.12 -15.07
C VAL A 293 1.32 7.92 -14.21
N GLN A 294 0.45 7.22 -13.52
CA GLN A 294 -0.41 7.79 -12.49
C GLN A 294 0.27 7.57 -11.14
N PRO A 295 0.79 8.62 -10.51
CA PRO A 295 1.18 8.57 -9.11
C PRO A 295 -0.01 8.10 -8.28
N TRP A 296 0.26 7.30 -7.25
CA TRP A 296 -0.80 6.86 -6.35
C TRP A 296 -1.52 8.08 -5.75
N ASP A 297 -2.86 8.03 -5.72
CA ASP A 297 -3.73 9.19 -5.45
C ASP A 297 -3.43 9.89 -4.09
N VAL A 298 -2.74 9.22 -3.16
CA VAL A 298 -2.28 9.80 -1.88
C VAL A 298 -1.39 11.04 -2.07
N TYR A 299 -0.61 11.09 -3.15
CA TYR A 299 0.34 12.20 -3.36
C TYR A 299 -0.22 13.35 -4.18
N GLN A 300 -1.48 13.27 -4.65
CA GLN A 300 -2.12 14.27 -5.53
C GLN A 300 -1.24 14.69 -6.72
N ALA A 301 -0.26 13.87 -7.10
CA ALA A 301 0.71 14.23 -8.11
C ALA A 301 0.06 14.06 -9.51
N PRO A 302 0.31 15.00 -10.43
CA PRO A 302 -0.34 14.99 -11.72
C PRO A 302 0.02 13.73 -12.50
N THR A 303 -0.99 13.11 -13.09
CA THR A 303 -0.81 12.01 -14.04
C THR A 303 0.00 12.51 -15.24
N GLY A 304 1.14 11.88 -15.50
CA GLY A 304 2.05 12.25 -16.58
C GLY A 304 2.08 11.20 -17.68
N LYS A 305 2.08 11.62 -18.94
CA LYS A 305 2.37 10.74 -20.08
C LYS A 305 3.78 11.05 -20.60
N GLY A 306 4.65 10.06 -20.67
CA GLY A 306 6.02 10.29 -21.14
C GLY A 306 6.85 9.02 -21.22
N THR A 307 8.15 9.21 -21.46
CA THR A 307 9.18 8.15 -21.43
C THR A 307 9.68 7.92 -20.01
N PRO A 308 10.48 6.86 -19.75
CA PRO A 308 11.10 6.66 -18.44
C PRO A 308 11.89 7.87 -17.93
N LEU A 309 12.52 8.66 -18.80
CA LEU A 309 13.17 9.92 -18.42
C LEU A 309 12.18 10.93 -17.83
N ILE A 310 11.00 11.07 -18.43
CA ILE A 310 9.93 11.93 -17.88
C ILE A 310 9.47 11.42 -16.53
N SER A 311 9.50 10.11 -16.30
CA SER A 311 9.19 9.51 -15.01
C SER A 311 10.22 9.78 -13.93
N VAL A 312 11.51 9.94 -14.27
CA VAL A 312 12.51 10.48 -13.34
C VAL A 312 12.10 11.88 -12.87
N ILE A 313 11.72 12.75 -13.81
CA ILE A 313 11.28 14.12 -13.50
C ILE A 313 9.97 14.12 -12.71
N GLY A 314 9.00 13.29 -13.12
CA GLY A 314 7.74 13.10 -12.41
C GLY A 314 7.93 12.60 -10.98
N GLY A 315 8.88 11.68 -10.77
CA GLY A 315 9.27 11.23 -9.44
C GLY A 315 9.84 12.38 -8.58
N ALA A 316 10.77 13.16 -9.13
CA ALA A 316 11.30 14.34 -8.43
C ALA A 316 10.21 15.38 -8.08
N LEU A 317 9.17 15.47 -8.91
CA LEU A 317 8.04 16.37 -8.74
C LEU A 317 6.95 15.86 -7.79
N CYS A 318 6.98 14.60 -7.34
CA CYS A 318 5.95 14.02 -6.47
C CYS A 318 5.74 14.80 -5.15
N TYR A 319 6.66 15.72 -4.82
CA TYR A 319 6.62 16.52 -3.62
C TYR A 319 7.04 17.96 -3.86
N LEU A 320 6.56 18.54 -4.96
CA LEU A 320 6.79 19.96 -5.25
C LEU A 320 6.33 20.82 -4.06
N SER A 321 7.29 21.44 -3.38
CA SER A 321 7.01 22.40 -2.33
C SER A 321 7.04 23.82 -2.89
N PRO A 322 6.01 24.65 -2.64
CA PRO A 322 5.99 26.06 -3.03
C PRO A 322 7.08 26.87 -2.33
N ASP A 323 7.65 26.36 -1.23
CA ASP A 323 8.69 27.02 -0.45
C ASP A 323 10.09 26.85 -1.06
N VAL A 324 10.25 25.97 -2.06
CA VAL A 324 11.52 25.74 -2.74
C VAL A 324 11.61 26.63 -3.98
N SER A 325 12.66 27.45 -4.06
CA SER A 325 12.83 28.38 -5.19
C SER A 325 13.08 27.64 -6.51
N PHE A 326 12.70 28.29 -7.61
CA PHE A 326 12.89 27.76 -8.97
C PHE A 326 14.32 27.30 -9.26
N PHE A 327 15.34 28.05 -8.83
CA PHE A 327 16.75 27.69 -9.04
C PHE A 327 17.15 26.38 -8.36
N HIS A 328 16.56 26.06 -7.21
CA HIS A 328 16.82 24.77 -6.57
C HIS A 328 16.17 23.63 -7.35
N TRP A 329 14.94 23.82 -7.85
CA TRP A 329 14.29 22.84 -8.72
C TRP A 329 15.04 22.61 -10.03
N ASP A 330 15.60 23.65 -10.65
CA ASP A 330 16.47 23.52 -11.82
C ASP A 330 17.69 22.64 -11.51
N ASN A 331 18.35 22.88 -10.37
CA ASN A 331 19.46 22.02 -9.93
C ASN A 331 19.03 20.57 -9.69
N VAL A 332 17.86 20.33 -9.08
CA VAL A 332 17.30 18.98 -8.90
C VAL A 332 17.11 18.30 -10.26
N PHE A 333 16.48 18.97 -11.23
CA PHE A 333 16.25 18.38 -12.54
C PHE A 333 17.55 18.08 -13.28
N GLN A 334 18.49 19.03 -13.29
CA GLN A 334 19.80 18.81 -13.91
C GLN A 334 20.55 17.65 -13.24
N GLY A 335 20.54 17.59 -11.90
CA GLY A 335 21.16 16.49 -11.15
C GLY A 335 20.52 15.14 -11.46
N CYS A 336 19.19 15.05 -11.42
CA CYS A 336 18.44 13.84 -11.77
C CYS A 336 18.75 13.36 -13.19
N ILE A 337 18.76 14.26 -14.17
CA ILE A 337 19.07 13.93 -15.58
C ILE A 337 20.51 13.46 -15.73
N GLN A 338 21.47 14.17 -15.12
CA GLN A 338 22.89 13.80 -15.19
C GLN A 338 23.14 12.43 -14.57
N LYS A 339 22.59 12.15 -13.38
CA LYS A 339 22.73 10.85 -12.72
C LYS A 339 22.00 9.75 -13.49
N TRP A 340 20.81 10.02 -14.05
CA TRP A 340 20.10 9.09 -14.93
C TRP A 340 20.95 8.69 -16.14
N VAL A 341 21.50 9.67 -16.87
CA VAL A 341 22.37 9.44 -18.03
C VAL A 341 23.61 8.64 -17.64
N SER A 342 24.25 8.96 -16.50
CA SER A 342 25.38 8.19 -15.97
C SER A 342 25.00 6.72 -15.71
N ILE A 343 23.84 6.47 -15.10
CA ILE A 343 23.37 5.12 -14.82
C ILE A 343 23.11 4.36 -16.13
N LEU A 344 22.46 4.98 -17.12
CA LEU A 344 22.23 4.35 -18.42
C LEU A 344 23.56 4.00 -19.10
N GLN A 345 24.53 4.90 -19.09
CA GLN A 345 25.86 4.65 -19.65
C GLN A 345 26.55 3.47 -18.96
N GLU A 346 26.52 3.42 -17.62
CA GLU A 346 27.06 2.32 -16.82
C GLU A 346 26.31 0.99 -17.04
N SER A 347 25.06 1.05 -17.49
CA SER A 347 24.24 -0.12 -17.85
C SER A 347 24.59 -0.68 -19.23
N GLY A 348 25.47 -0.02 -19.98
CA GLY A 348 25.84 -0.41 -21.35
C GLY A 348 24.89 0.14 -22.43
N VAL A 349 24.05 1.12 -22.10
CA VAL A 349 23.19 1.80 -23.08
C VAL A 349 24.01 2.76 -23.93
N ASP A 350 23.85 2.67 -25.25
CA ASP A 350 24.41 3.66 -26.18
C ASP A 350 23.62 4.97 -26.08
N LEU A 351 24.23 5.98 -25.45
CA LEU A 351 23.60 7.28 -25.22
C LEU A 351 23.32 8.07 -26.50
N MET A 352 24.08 7.85 -27.57
CA MET A 352 23.82 8.52 -28.85
C MET A 352 22.53 7.98 -29.45
N LEU A 353 22.43 6.65 -29.50
CA LEU A 353 21.27 5.94 -30.00
C LEU A 353 20.02 6.18 -29.12
N TYR A 354 20.20 6.32 -27.80
CA TYR A 354 19.15 6.70 -26.86
C TYR A 354 18.67 8.15 -27.08
N GLY A 355 19.56 9.08 -27.42
CA GLY A 355 19.20 10.48 -27.66
C GLY A 355 18.55 10.76 -29.02
N GLU A 356 18.60 9.81 -29.95
CA GLU A 356 18.03 9.94 -31.31
C GLU A 356 16.53 9.63 -31.38
N GLN A 357 15.97 8.93 -30.39
CA GLN A 357 14.57 8.50 -30.32
C GLN A 357 13.78 9.32 -29.30
#